data_AF-A0A3Q0JDQ1-F1
#
_entry.id   AF-A0A3Q0JDQ1-F1
#
_cell.length_a   1.000
_cell.length_b   1.000
_cell.length_c   1.000
_cell.angle_alpha   90.00
_cell.angle_beta   90.00
_cell.angle_gamma   90.00
#
_symmetry.space_group_name_H-M   'P 1'
#
loop_
_entity.id
_entity.type
_entity.pdbx_description
1 polymer ?
#
loop_
_entity_poly.entity_id
_entity_poly.type
_entity_poly.pdbx_seq_one_letter_code
_entity_poly.pdbx_strand_id
1 'polypeptide(L)'
;MASTISRFACRILCNRKTLECRVFAAGFDSSSNIFLGEKATKWQEQHEMIDGLTTNGILLMHPPNGSFSYNGENQQPPMWREVSVGGGIFSVRETRSAPQKGVQVS
;
A
#
# COMPACT_ATOMS: atom_id res chain seq x y z
N MET A 1 17.70 3.81 19.72
CA MET A 1 16.86 4.26 18.60
C MET A 1 15.98 3.11 18.15
N ALA A 2 14.73 3.37 17.79
CA ALA A 2 13.78 2.35 17.31
C ALA A 2 13.53 2.53 15.81
N SER A 3 13.53 1.44 15.04
CA SER A 3 13.16 1.45 13.62
C SER A 3 11.64 1.47 13.48
N THR A 4 11.14 2.22 12.50
CA THR A 4 9.72 2.28 12.13
C THR A 4 9.38 1.39 10.93
N ILE A 5 10.38 0.73 10.34
CA ILE A 5 10.23 -0.16 9.20
C ILE A 5 9.79 -1.54 9.69
N SER A 6 8.71 -2.07 9.12
CA SER A 6 8.23 -3.42 9.42
C SER A 6 9.25 -4.47 8.96
N ARG A 7 9.43 -5.54 9.74
CA ARG A 7 10.28 -6.70 9.39
C ARG A 7 9.82 -7.37 8.08
N PHE A 8 8.51 -7.41 7.85
CA PHE A 8 7.88 -7.95 6.65
C PHE A 8 6.99 -6.86 6.05
N ALA A 9 7.61 -5.94 5.30
CA ALA A 9 6.98 -4.67 4.92
C ALA A 9 5.98 -4.81 3.76
N CYS A 10 6.38 -5.47 2.67
CA CYS A 10 5.56 -5.60 1.47
C CYS A 10 5.92 -6.87 0.68
N ARG A 11 5.10 -7.18 -0.32
CA ARG A 11 5.33 -8.21 -1.34
C ARG A 11 5.28 -7.57 -2.72
N ILE A 12 6.16 -8.01 -3.61
CA ILE A 12 6.10 -7.68 -5.04
C ILE A 12 5.76 -8.98 -5.76
N LEU A 13 4.58 -9.05 -6.35
CA LEU A 13 4.14 -10.20 -7.12
C LEU A 13 4.25 -9.85 -8.61
N CYS A 14 5.06 -10.62 -9.34
CA CYS A 14 5.24 -10.43 -10.77
C CYS A 14 4.70 -11.62 -11.55
N ASN A 15 3.91 -11.34 -12.59
CA ASN A 15 3.47 -12.35 -13.54
C ASN A 15 4.65 -12.81 -14.39
N ARG A 16 4.98 -14.10 -14.34
CA ARG A 16 6.15 -14.67 -15.06
C ARG A 16 6.02 -14.66 -16.58
N LYS A 17 4.81 -14.43 -17.12
CA LYS A 17 4.54 -14.38 -18.56
C LYS A 17 4.42 -12.94 -19.07
N THR A 18 3.62 -12.10 -18.39
CA THR A 18 3.37 -10.71 -18.82
C THR A 18 4.35 -9.70 -18.25
N LEU A 19 5.15 -10.10 -17.26
CA LEU A 19 6.07 -9.24 -16.49
C LEU A 19 5.38 -8.10 -15.72
N GLU A 20 4.05 -8.11 -15.66
CA GLU A 20 3.28 -7.19 -14.83
C GLU A 20 3.58 -7.45 -13.35
N CYS A 21 3.97 -6.41 -12.62
CA CYS A 21 4.25 -6.48 -11.20
C CYS A 21 3.23 -5.67 -10.41
N ARG A 22 2.80 -6.19 -9.27
CA ARG A 22 1.94 -5.51 -8.31
C ARG A 22 2.56 -5.58 -6.92
N VAL A 23 2.41 -4.49 -6.16
CA VAL A 23 2.83 -4.43 -4.77
C VAL A 23 1.64 -4.72 -3.88
N PHE A 24 1.86 -5.45 -2.80
CA PHE A 24 0.90 -5.71 -1.74
C PHE A 24 1.51 -5.31 -0.41
N ALA A 25 0.72 -4.76 0.50
CA ALA A 25 1.20 -4.47 1.84
C ALA A 25 1.38 -5.75 2.66
N ALA A 26 2.28 -5.65 3.65
CA ALA A 26 2.76 -6.74 4.49
C ALA A 26 3.49 -7.86 3.72
N GLY A 27 4.34 -8.58 4.44
CA GLY A 27 4.97 -9.82 3.98
C GLY A 27 4.65 -10.98 4.90
N PHE A 28 4.79 -12.20 4.37
CA PHE A 28 4.64 -13.42 5.14
C PHE A 28 5.81 -13.56 6.12
N ASP A 29 5.51 -13.98 7.35
CA ASP A 29 6.52 -14.38 8.32
C ASP A 29 7.06 -15.80 8.05
N SER A 30 7.91 -16.31 8.94
CA SER A 30 8.47 -17.67 8.87
C SER A 30 7.42 -18.79 8.93
N SER A 31 6.21 -18.47 9.37
CA SER A 31 5.08 -19.40 9.46
C SER A 31 4.13 -19.25 8.28
N SER A 32 4.53 -18.52 7.24
CA SER A 32 3.72 -18.22 6.05
C SER A 32 2.43 -17.44 6.37
N ASN A 33 2.42 -16.65 7.45
CA ASN A 33 1.26 -15.85 7.87
C ASN A 33 1.50 -14.35 7.72
N ILE A 34 0.42 -13.60 7.54
CA ILE A 34 0.42 -12.13 7.66
C ILE A 34 -0.34 -11.77 8.93
N PHE A 35 0.36 -11.14 9.87
CA PHE A 35 -0.26 -10.64 11.09
C PHE A 35 -0.51 -9.14 11.00
N LEU A 36 -1.76 -8.74 11.13
CA LEU A 36 -2.14 -7.34 11.29
C LEU A 36 -2.39 -7.06 12.76
N GLY A 37 -1.58 -6.18 13.35
CA GLY A 37 -1.70 -5.79 14.75
C GLY A 37 -3.07 -5.18 15.09
N GLU A 38 -3.36 -5.07 16.39
CA GLU A 38 -4.64 -4.55 16.89
C GLU A 38 -4.96 -3.17 16.32
N LYS A 39 -3.96 -2.29 16.25
CA LYS A 39 -4.06 -0.92 15.71
C LYS A 39 -4.14 -0.84 14.18
N ALA A 40 -4.00 -1.95 13.47
CA ALA A 40 -4.11 -1.98 12.02
C ALA A 40 -5.58 -1.82 11.60
N THR A 41 -5.83 -0.97 10.60
CA THR A 41 -7.14 -0.82 9.98
C THR A 41 -7.49 -2.11 9.24
N LYS A 42 -8.65 -2.70 9.56
CA LYS A 42 -9.15 -3.95 8.97
C LYS A 42 -10.62 -3.75 8.62
N TRP A 43 -11.07 -4.28 7.49
CA TRP A 43 -12.47 -4.21 7.07
C TRP A 43 -12.87 -5.46 6.30
N GLN A 44 -14.18 -5.69 6.21
CA GLN A 44 -14.76 -6.74 5.39
C GLN A 44 -15.10 -6.15 4.02
N GLU A 45 -14.56 -6.76 2.96
CA GLU A 45 -14.90 -6.53 1.56
C GLU A 45 -16.18 -7.31 1.20
N GLN A 46 -16.66 -7.11 -0.04
CA GLN A 46 -17.76 -7.93 -0.57
C GLN A 46 -17.37 -9.42 -0.58
N HIS A 47 -18.31 -10.31 -0.24
CA HIS A 47 -18.12 -11.77 -0.16
C HIS A 47 -17.19 -12.26 0.98
N GLU A 48 -17.26 -11.63 2.15
CA GLU A 48 -16.60 -12.09 3.39
C GLU A 48 -15.06 -12.09 3.38
N MET A 49 -14.43 -11.54 2.35
CA MET A 49 -12.99 -11.35 2.35
C MET A 49 -12.60 -10.22 3.30
N ILE A 50 -11.55 -10.42 4.09
CA ILE A 50 -11.00 -9.39 4.99
C ILE A 50 -9.80 -8.74 4.32
N ASP A 51 -9.79 -7.42 4.25
CA ASP A 51 -8.63 -6.62 3.85
C ASP A 51 -8.20 -5.69 5.00
N GLY A 52 -7.04 -5.07 4.86
CA GLY A 52 -6.49 -4.19 5.86
C GLY A 52 -5.29 -3.37 5.39
N LEU A 53 -4.93 -2.38 6.19
CA LEU A 53 -3.70 -1.59 6.03
C LEU A 53 -2.74 -1.91 7.16
N THR A 54 -1.44 -1.94 6.86
CA THR A 54 -0.40 -2.06 7.89
C THR A 54 -0.37 -0.81 8.78
N THR A 55 0.20 -0.91 9.99
CA THR A 55 0.18 0.22 10.94
C THR A 55 0.76 1.51 10.36
N ASN A 56 1.90 1.46 9.67
CA ASN A 56 2.55 2.66 9.10
C ASN A 56 2.25 2.90 7.60
N GLY A 57 1.60 1.93 6.96
CA GLY A 57 1.25 1.99 5.54
C GLY A 57 2.43 1.72 4.60
N ILE A 58 2.11 1.18 3.43
CA ILE A 58 3.03 1.09 2.28
C ILE A 58 2.55 2.10 1.26
N LEU A 59 3.38 3.09 0.93
CA LEU A 59 3.02 4.10 -0.05
C LEU A 59 3.75 3.88 -1.38
N LEU A 60 3.02 4.11 -2.46
CA LEU A 60 3.51 4.12 -3.83
C LEU A 60 3.25 5.46 -4.47
N MET A 61 4.13 5.85 -5.38
CA MET A 61 3.99 7.03 -6.21
C MET A 61 4.37 6.63 -7.63
N HIS A 62 3.43 6.79 -8.57
CA HIS A 62 3.72 6.65 -10.00
C HIS A 62 3.95 8.05 -10.57
N PRO A 63 5.16 8.36 -11.07
CA PRO A 63 5.41 9.63 -11.71
C PRO A 63 4.54 9.79 -12.96
N PRO A 64 3.93 10.97 -13.18
CA PRO A 64 3.24 11.27 -14.43
C PRO A 64 4.17 11.01 -15.62
N ASN A 65 3.67 10.28 -16.62
CA ASN A 65 4.42 9.97 -17.84
C ASN A 65 5.76 9.24 -17.63
N GLY A 66 5.97 8.60 -16.48
CA GLY A 66 7.22 7.90 -16.16
C GLY A 66 8.43 8.83 -15.92
N SER A 67 8.21 10.14 -15.86
CA SER A 67 9.25 11.14 -15.61
C SER A 67 9.17 11.66 -14.19
N PHE A 68 10.29 11.69 -13.48
CA PHE A 68 10.41 12.35 -12.19
C PHE A 68 10.57 13.88 -12.32
N SER A 69 10.76 14.37 -13.55
CA SER A 69 10.93 15.79 -13.85
C SER A 69 9.57 16.47 -13.89
N TYR A 70 9.10 16.95 -12.74
CA TYR A 70 7.94 17.82 -12.65
C TYR A 70 8.35 19.24 -13.03
N ASN A 71 7.97 19.69 -14.23
CA ASN A 71 8.26 21.04 -14.73
C ASN A 71 7.19 22.09 -14.36
N GLY A 72 6.19 21.72 -13.55
CA GLY A 72 5.16 22.62 -13.03
C GLY A 72 4.12 23.10 -14.04
N GLU A 73 4.38 22.97 -15.34
CA GLU A 73 3.49 23.43 -16.41
C GLU A 73 2.64 22.26 -16.94
N ASN A 74 1.32 22.37 -16.77
CA ASN A 74 0.30 21.45 -17.31
C ASN A 74 0.38 19.97 -16.84
N GLN A 75 1.08 19.66 -15.76
CA GLN A 75 1.13 18.31 -15.18
C GLN A 75 0.49 18.27 -13.80
N GLN A 76 -0.30 17.23 -13.52
CA GLN A 76 -0.74 16.94 -12.16
C GLN A 76 0.48 16.48 -11.33
N PRO A 77 0.67 16.96 -10.10
CA PRO A 77 1.78 16.53 -9.27
C PRO A 77 1.68 15.03 -8.97
N PRO A 78 2.82 14.32 -8.82
CA PRO A 78 2.81 12.92 -8.48
C PRO A 78 2.15 12.72 -7.11
N MET A 79 1.16 11.83 -7.05
CA MET A 79 0.40 11.58 -5.83
C MET A 79 0.84 10.29 -5.17
N TRP A 80 1.08 10.36 -3.87
CA TRP A 80 1.22 9.17 -3.04
C TRP A 80 -0.13 8.47 -2.89
N ARG A 81 -0.08 7.15 -2.91
CA ARG A 81 -1.21 6.24 -2.66
C ARG A 81 -0.79 5.19 -1.66
N GLU A 82 -1.73 4.71 -0.87
CA GLU A 82 -1.51 3.64 0.10
C GLU A 82 -2.02 2.32 -0.47
N VAL A 83 -1.25 1.24 -0.25
CA VAL A 83 -1.57 -0.11 -0.71
C VAL A 83 -2.10 -0.95 0.45
N SER A 84 -3.17 -1.69 0.23
CA SER A 84 -3.70 -2.66 1.21
C SER A 84 -3.00 -4.01 1.17
N VAL A 85 -3.29 -4.87 2.14
CA VAL A 85 -2.77 -6.25 2.18
C VAL A 85 -3.32 -7.08 1.00
N GLY A 86 -4.57 -6.81 0.61
CA GLY A 86 -5.24 -7.36 -0.57
C GLY A 86 -4.82 -6.71 -1.90
N GLY A 87 -4.03 -5.63 -1.87
CA GLY A 87 -3.50 -4.97 -3.07
C GLY A 87 -4.40 -3.88 -3.65
N GLY A 88 -5.44 -3.45 -2.92
CA GLY A 88 -6.25 -2.28 -3.27
C GLY A 88 -5.46 -0.98 -3.10
N ILE A 89 -5.83 0.05 -3.87
CA ILE A 89 -5.14 1.35 -3.88
C ILE A 89 -6.04 2.41 -3.26
N PHE A 90 -5.52 3.09 -2.26
CA PHE A 90 -6.22 4.10 -1.47
C PHE A 90 -5.49 5.44 -1.53
N SER A 91 -6.23 6.54 -1.30
CA SER A 91 -5.59 7.81 -0.96
C SER A 91 -4.80 7.67 0.34
N VAL A 92 -3.81 8.54 0.55
CA VAL A 92 -3.14 8.62 1.86
C VAL A 92 -4.15 8.94 2.96
N ARG A 93 -3.86 8.46 4.17
CA ARG A 93 -4.60 8.85 5.38
C ARG A 93 -4.31 10.31 5.73
N GLU A 94 -5.14 10.91 6.58
CA GLU A 94 -4.95 12.29 7.05
C GLU A 94 -3.57 12.50 7.70
N THR A 95 -3.15 11.54 8.52
CA THR A 95 -1.80 11.49 9.09
C THR A 95 -1.22 10.08 8.99
N ARG A 96 0.12 9.96 9.01
CA ARG A 96 0.78 8.65 9.05
C ARG A 96 0.28 7.84 10.25
N SER A 97 -0.07 6.59 9.99
CA SER A 97 -0.56 5.64 10.99
C SER A 97 -1.93 5.96 11.62
N ALA A 98 -2.67 6.94 11.08
CA ALA A 98 -4.06 7.19 11.46
C ALA A 98 -4.93 5.92 11.29
N PRO A 99 -5.90 5.65 12.16
CA PRO A 99 -6.73 4.44 12.07
C PRO A 99 -7.71 4.45 10.88
N GLN A 100 -8.00 5.63 10.34
CA GLN A 100 -8.94 5.79 9.24
C GLN A 100 -8.24 5.60 7.88
N LYS A 101 -8.74 4.66 7.08
CA LYS A 101 -8.27 4.45 5.71
C LYS A 101 -8.67 5.61 4.79
N GLY A 102 -7.88 5.83 3.75
CA GLY A 102 -8.24 6.73 2.68
C GLY A 102 -9.42 6.24 1.82
N VAL A 103 -9.75 7.04 0.81
CA VAL A 103 -10.76 6.68 -0.21
C VAL A 103 -10.13 5.69 -1.19
N GLN A 104 -10.86 4.65 -1.56
CA GLN A 104 -10.40 3.70 -2.57
C GLN A 104 -10.39 4.37 -3.94
N VAL A 105 -9.30 4.16 -4.69
CA VAL A 105 -9.06 4.79 -6.00
C VAL A 105 -9.07 3.76 -7.12
N SER A 106 -8.66 2.52 -6.84
CA SER A 106 -8.74 1.37 -7.76
C SER A 106 -8.87 0.06 -7.02
#